data_AF-S7JL05-F1
#
_entry.id   AF-S7JL05-F1
#
_cell.length_a   1.000
_cell.length_b   1.000
_cell.length_c   1.000
_cell.angle_alpha   90.00
_cell.angle_beta   90.00
_cell.angle_gamma   90.00
#
_symmetry.space_group_name_H-M   'P 1'
#
loop_
_entity.id
_entity.type
_entity.pdbx_description
1 polymer ?
#
loop_
_entity_poly.entity_id
_entity_poly.type
_entity_poly.pdbx_seq_one_letter_code
_entity_poly.pdbx_strand_id
1 'polypeptide(L)'
;MMKKIALVMLSALALTACENEVGSAGWCQDMREKPKNEWSAQNAVDFAKHCLFQEEIGTPQWCESMDAKPKGDWTANEATSYAKHCIFQ
;
A
#
# COMPACT_ATOMS: atom_id res chain seq x y z
N MET A 1 -21.67 5.90 -31.34
CA MET A 1 -21.92 5.18 -30.07
C MET A 1 -20.64 4.61 -29.44
N MET A 2 -19.72 4.01 -30.22
CA MET A 2 -18.47 3.41 -29.68
C MET A 2 -17.56 4.37 -28.89
N LYS A 3 -17.50 5.66 -29.29
CA LYS A 3 -16.67 6.68 -28.61
C LYS A 3 -17.16 7.01 -27.18
N LYS A 4 -18.47 6.87 -26.92
CA LYS A 4 -19.06 7.06 -25.59
C LYS A 4 -18.80 5.84 -24.71
N ILE A 5 -18.86 4.63 -25.28
CA ILE A 5 -18.55 3.37 -24.58
C ILE A 5 -17.07 3.32 -24.18
N ALA A 6 -16.17 3.74 -25.07
CA ALA A 6 -14.74 3.83 -24.77
C ALA A 6 -14.44 4.83 -23.62
N LEU A 7 -15.13 5.97 -23.57
CA LEU A 7 -14.97 6.96 -22.51
C LEU A 7 -15.46 6.43 -21.15
N VAL A 8 -16.58 5.71 -21.13
CA VAL A 8 -17.13 5.09 -19.91
C VAL A 8 -16.19 4.00 -19.38
N MET A 9 -15.67 3.13 -20.25
CA MET A 9 -14.71 2.10 -19.83
C MET A 9 -13.41 2.70 -19.29
N LEU A 10 -12.89 3.77 -19.91
CA LEU A 10 -11.68 4.46 -19.43
C LEU A 10 -11.90 5.10 -18.05
N SER A 11 -13.09 5.67 -17.80
CA SER A 11 -13.42 6.26 -16.51
C SER A 11 -13.56 5.25 -15.38
N ALA A 12 -14.03 4.03 -15.67
CA ALA A 12 -14.17 2.98 -14.67
C ALA A 12 -12.81 2.44 -14.17
N LEU A 13 -11.80 2.40 -15.04
CA LEU A 13 -10.44 1.97 -14.72
C LEU A 13 -9.69 2.96 -13.80
N ALA A 14 -10.08 4.24 -13.80
CA ALA A 14 -9.45 5.25 -12.96
C ALA A 14 -9.85 5.16 -11.47
N LEU A 15 -10.93 4.45 -11.14
CA LEU A 15 -11.46 4.36 -9.78
C LEU A 15 -10.67 3.40 -8.87
N THR A 16 -9.90 2.47 -9.42
CA THR A 16 -9.10 1.51 -8.63
C THR A 16 -7.76 2.07 -8.15
N ALA A 17 -7.44 3.32 -8.50
CA ALA A 17 -6.16 3.94 -8.17
C ALA A 17 -6.14 4.63 -6.78
N CYS A 18 -7.26 4.64 -6.06
CA CYS A 18 -7.38 5.30 -4.76
C CYS A 18 -7.24 4.35 -3.55
N GLU A 19 -6.73 3.13 -3.72
CA GLU A 19 -6.55 2.21 -2.60
C GLU A 19 -5.14 2.33 -2.02
N ASN A 20 -5.04 2.46 -0.69
CA ASN A 20 -3.77 2.51 0.01
C ASN A 20 -2.98 1.21 -0.22
N GLU A 21 -1.66 1.34 -0.38
CA GLU A 21 -0.78 0.19 -0.57
C GLU A 21 -0.81 -0.74 0.65
N VAL A 22 -0.94 -2.05 0.43
CA VAL A 22 -0.97 -3.05 1.51
C VAL A 22 0.25 -2.90 2.42
N GLY A 23 0.01 -2.78 3.72
CA GLY A 23 1.05 -2.58 4.74
C GLY A 23 1.53 -1.14 4.92
N SER A 24 1.05 -0.18 4.12
CA SER A 24 1.27 1.25 4.38
C SER A 24 0.50 1.74 5.60
N ALA A 25 0.96 2.84 6.20
CA ALA A 25 0.28 3.45 7.34
C ALA A 25 -1.21 3.73 7.07
N GLY A 26 -1.53 4.24 5.86
CA GLY A 26 -2.91 4.46 5.43
C GLY A 26 -3.72 3.16 5.35
N TRP A 27 -3.15 2.11 4.74
CA TRP A 27 -3.84 0.82 4.63
C TRP A 27 -4.02 0.15 6.00
N CYS A 28 -3.02 0.23 6.88
CA CYS A 28 -3.12 -0.28 8.24
C CYS A 28 -4.23 0.44 9.03
N GLN A 29 -4.37 1.76 8.84
CA GLN A 29 -5.47 2.52 9.43
C GLN A 29 -6.84 2.08 8.86
N ASP A 30 -6.98 1.97 7.54
CA ASP A 30 -8.21 1.50 6.90
C ASP A 30 -8.61 0.12 7.42
N MET A 31 -7.65 -0.79 7.59
CA MET A 31 -7.89 -2.13 8.13
C MET A 31 -8.30 -2.09 9.61
N ARG A 32 -7.71 -1.20 10.42
CA ARG A 32 -8.13 -1.02 11.83
C ARG A 32 -9.60 -0.62 11.94
N GLU A 33 -10.07 0.25 11.06
CA GLU A 33 -11.46 0.74 11.02
C GLU A 33 -12.43 -0.26 10.37
N LYS A 34 -11.96 -1.06 9.41
CA LYS A 34 -12.77 -2.03 8.69
C LYS A 34 -13.32 -3.14 9.60
N PRO A 35 -14.64 -3.44 9.57
CA PRO A 35 -15.23 -4.55 10.31
C PRO A 35 -14.53 -5.89 10.02
N LYS A 36 -14.21 -6.68 11.05
CA LYS A 36 -13.42 -7.92 10.90
C LYS A 36 -14.12 -9.01 10.09
N ASN A 37 -15.44 -8.99 10.01
CA ASN A 37 -16.23 -9.90 9.17
C ASN A 37 -16.09 -9.59 7.67
N GLU A 38 -15.62 -8.40 7.30
CA GLU A 38 -15.33 -8.02 5.90
C GLU A 38 -13.88 -8.33 5.50
N TRP A 39 -13.06 -8.86 6.41
CA TRP A 39 -11.68 -9.20 6.12
C TRP A 39 -11.59 -10.46 5.27
N SER A 40 -10.77 -10.41 4.22
CA SER A 40 -10.28 -11.63 3.57
C SER A 40 -9.22 -12.30 4.44
N ALA A 41 -9.02 -13.61 4.27
CA ALA A 41 -7.94 -14.32 4.95
C ALA A 41 -6.56 -13.73 4.61
N GLN A 42 -6.37 -13.29 3.35
CA GLN A 42 -5.14 -12.66 2.91
C GLN A 42 -4.90 -11.32 3.63
N ASN A 43 -5.92 -10.47 3.70
CA ASN A 43 -5.81 -9.19 4.40
C ASN A 43 -5.51 -9.37 5.90
N ALA A 44 -6.04 -10.42 6.52
CA ALA A 44 -5.74 -10.74 7.91
C ALA A 44 -4.26 -11.10 8.12
N VAL A 45 -3.70 -11.92 7.22
CA VAL A 45 -2.29 -12.31 7.24
C VAL A 45 -1.39 -11.10 6.98
N ASP A 46 -1.73 -10.28 5.99
CA ASP A 46 -0.93 -9.12 5.63
C ASP A 46 -0.99 -8.03 6.70
N PHE A 47 -2.15 -7.81 7.32
CA PHE A 47 -2.29 -6.91 8.45
C PHE A 47 -1.45 -7.37 9.64
N ALA A 48 -1.45 -8.67 9.96
CA ALA A 48 -0.62 -9.18 11.03
C ALA A 48 0.88 -8.94 10.74
N LYS A 49 1.33 -9.23 9.52
CA LYS A 49 2.73 -9.04 9.13
C LYS A 49 3.14 -7.57 9.17
N HIS A 50 2.42 -6.70 8.48
CA HIS A 50 2.87 -5.36 8.16
C HIS A 50 2.41 -4.29 9.16
N CYS A 51 1.34 -4.55 9.93
CA CYS A 51 0.77 -3.55 10.85
C CYS A 51 0.93 -3.92 12.32
N LEU A 52 1.25 -5.18 12.65
CA LEU A 52 1.41 -5.64 14.04
C LEU A 52 2.84 -6.11 14.36
N PHE A 53 3.47 -6.85 13.45
CA PHE A 53 4.78 -7.47 13.69
C PHE A 53 5.96 -6.75 13.03
N GLN A 54 5.70 -5.93 12.02
CA GLN A 54 6.69 -5.13 11.31
C GLN A 54 6.28 -3.65 11.34
N GLU A 55 7.21 -2.79 10.94
CA GLU A 55 6.96 -1.36 10.79
C GLU A 55 6.05 -1.07 9.59
N GLU A 56 5.10 -0.16 9.77
CA GLU A 56 4.17 0.25 8.71
C GLU A 56 4.92 1.05 7.64
N ILE A 57 4.71 0.68 6.37
CA ILE A 57 5.38 1.30 5.24
C ILE A 57 5.02 2.79 5.18
N GLY A 58 6.05 3.63 5.02
CA GLY A 58 5.89 5.08 4.92
C GLY A 58 5.82 5.82 6.25
N THR A 59 5.95 5.14 7.39
CA THR A 59 6.16 5.83 8.67
C THR A 59 7.59 6.36 8.77
N PRO A 60 7.85 7.42 9.56
CA PRO A 60 9.20 7.95 9.74
C PRO A 60 10.21 6.87 10.18
N GLN A 61 9.81 5.99 11.10
CA GLN A 61 10.65 4.90 11.59
C GLN A 61 11.01 3.91 10.46
N TRP A 62 10.03 3.56 9.62
CA TRP A 62 10.27 2.69 8.47
C TRP A 62 11.18 3.35 7.43
N CYS A 63 11.01 4.65 7.15
CA CYS A 63 11.90 5.36 6.24
C CYS A 63 13.35 5.39 6.77
N GLU A 64 13.52 5.67 8.07
CA GLU A 64 14.83 5.65 8.74
C GLU A 64 15.48 4.26 8.70
N SER A 65 14.72 3.19 8.97
CA SER A 65 15.23 1.82 8.93
C SER A 65 15.63 1.40 7.52
N MET A 66 14.88 1.83 6.50
CA MET A 66 15.23 1.64 5.10
C MET A 66 16.48 2.42 4.68
N ASP A 67 16.71 3.61 5.24
CA ASP A 67 17.93 4.38 4.96
C ASP A 67 19.19 3.77 5.57
N ALA A 68 19.06 3.14 6.73
CA ALA A 68 20.15 2.37 7.32
C ALA A 68 20.43 1.05 6.57
N LYS A 69 19.43 0.47 5.89
CA LYS A 69 19.57 -0.80 5.16
C LYS A 69 20.44 -0.62 3.89
N PRO A 70 21.47 -1.45 3.66
CA PRO A 70 22.23 -1.43 2.41
C PRO A 70 21.33 -1.59 1.19
N LYS A 71 21.44 -0.69 0.20
CA LYS A 71 20.55 -0.67 -0.97
C LYS A 71 20.66 -1.94 -1.83
N GLY A 72 21.76 -2.68 -1.73
CA GLY A 72 21.93 -3.99 -2.38
C GLY A 72 21.05 -5.11 -1.81
N ASP A 73 20.56 -4.94 -0.58
CA ASP A 73 19.67 -5.89 0.11
C ASP A 73 18.19 -5.55 -0.08
N TRP A 74 17.90 -4.51 -0.86
CA TRP A 74 16.54 -4.07 -1.10
C TRP A 74 15.84 -5.03 -2.08
N THR A 75 14.60 -5.38 -1.74
CA THR A 75 13.69 -5.96 -2.71
C THR A 75 13.14 -4.88 -3.64
N ALA A 76 12.71 -5.26 -4.84
CA ALA A 76 12.09 -4.32 -5.78
C ALA A 76 10.84 -3.63 -5.20
N ASN A 77 10.07 -4.34 -4.37
CA ASN A 77 8.90 -3.80 -3.70
C ASN A 77 9.32 -2.74 -2.68
N GLU A 78 10.25 -3.05 -1.79
CA GLU A 78 10.79 -2.09 -0.82
C GLU A 78 11.32 -0.82 -1.49
N ALA A 79 12.08 -0.94 -2.57
CA ALA A 79 12.59 0.20 -3.33
C ALA A 79 11.47 1.08 -3.89
N THR A 80 10.44 0.44 -4.42
CA THR A 80 9.26 1.12 -4.98
C THR A 80 8.46 1.82 -3.88
N SER A 81 8.19 1.14 -2.77
CA SER A 81 7.46 1.67 -1.64
C SER A 81 8.23 2.83 -0.99
N TYR A 82 9.55 2.71 -0.84
CA TYR A 82 10.39 3.79 -0.30
C TYR A 82 10.36 5.04 -1.19
N ALA A 83 10.45 4.87 -2.50
CA ALA A 83 10.32 5.98 -3.43
C ALA A 83 8.96 6.69 -3.26
N LYS A 84 7.86 5.93 -3.22
CA LYS A 84 6.51 6.47 -3.05
C LYS A 84 6.29 7.16 -1.70
N HIS A 85 6.77 6.55 -0.62
CA HIS A 85 6.36 6.91 0.75
C HIS A 85 7.45 7.61 1.58
N CYS A 86 8.66 7.80 1.06
CA CYS A 86 9.70 8.52 1.80
C CYS A 86 10.32 9.64 0.97
N ILE A 87 10.27 9.55 -0.37
CA ILE A 87 10.88 10.53 -1.28
C ILE A 87 9.84 11.41 -1.97
N PHE A 88 8.79 10.81 -2.53
CA PHE A 88 7.79 11.50 -3.35
C PHE A 88 6.47 11.83 -2.61
N GLN A 89 6.45 11.75 -1.27
CA GLN A 89 5.26 11.96 -0.44
C GLN A 89 4.50 13.25 -0.76
#